data_AF-A0A924J9Y7-F1
#
_entry.id   AF-A0A924J9Y7-F1
#
_cell.length_a   1.000
_cell.length_b   1.000
_cell.length_c   1.000
_cell.angle_alpha   90.00
_cell.angle_beta   90.00
_cell.angle_gamma   90.00
#
_symmetry.space_group_name_H-M   'P 1'
#
loop_
_entity.id
_entity.type
_entity.pdbx_description
1 polymer ?
#
loop_
_entity_poly.entity_id
_entity_poly.type
_entity_poly.pdbx_seq_one_letter_code
_entity_poly.pdbx_strand_id
1 'polypeptide(L)'
;MTFLLTEKNDIKTDRFGWRSLTIKGRDFYLNNEKIQCFGDLQHPFGPYICSRRFAWAWYKMIKDVGRNSVRPQAQTWPRVYYDLADEMGLMVLDETALFGLISRKT
;
A
#
# COMPACT_ATOMS: atom_id res chain seq x y z
N MET A 1 -41.44 -10.06 31.42
CA MET A 1 -40.53 -11.02 30.77
C MET A 1 -39.54 -10.19 29.97
N THR A 2 -38.32 -10.08 30.48
CA THR A 2 -37.33 -9.08 30.04
C THR A 2 -36.67 -9.56 28.75
N PHE A 3 -36.75 -8.74 27.72
CA PHE A 3 -36.02 -8.91 26.47
C PHE A 3 -34.51 -8.90 26.76
N LEU A 4 -33.77 -9.96 26.39
CA LEU A 4 -32.31 -9.96 26.45
C LEU A 4 -31.71 -10.41 25.12
N LEU A 5 -31.24 -9.38 24.40
CA LEU A 5 -30.01 -9.29 23.62
C LEU A 5 -29.81 -10.23 22.43
N THR A 6 -29.84 -9.62 21.25
CA THR A 6 -29.40 -10.10 19.95
C THR A 6 -27.99 -10.75 20.03
N GLU A 7 -27.90 -12.07 19.87
CA GLU A 7 -26.62 -12.76 19.72
C GLU A 7 -25.94 -12.37 18.40
N LYS A 8 -24.66 -11.98 18.49
CA LYS A 8 -23.86 -11.52 17.34
C LYS A 8 -23.06 -12.71 16.81
N ASN A 9 -23.55 -13.35 15.74
CA ASN A 9 -23.01 -14.62 15.22
C ASN A 9 -21.74 -14.48 14.38
N ASP A 10 -21.41 -13.29 13.87
CA ASP A 10 -20.17 -13.01 13.13
C ASP A 10 -19.74 -11.54 13.31
N ILE A 11 -18.44 -11.30 13.45
CA ILE A 11 -17.85 -9.98 13.64
C ILE A 11 -16.53 -9.90 12.89
N LYS A 12 -16.43 -8.93 11.97
CA LYS A 12 -15.18 -8.56 11.29
C LYS A 12 -14.77 -7.14 11.68
N THR A 13 -13.47 -6.93 11.82
CA THR A 13 -12.87 -5.61 12.02
C THR A 13 -11.84 -5.36 10.93
N ASP A 14 -11.69 -4.09 10.55
CA ASP A 14 -10.64 -3.66 9.63
C ASP A 14 -10.13 -2.27 10.03
N ARG A 15 -8.92 -1.94 9.62
CA ARG A 15 -8.30 -0.63 9.86
C ARG A 15 -8.73 0.35 8.78
N PHE A 16 -8.90 1.61 9.15
CA PHE A 16 -9.29 2.67 8.22
C PHE A 16 -8.52 3.95 8.50
N GLY A 17 -8.12 4.66 7.45
CA GLY A 17 -7.42 5.95 7.52
C GLY A 17 -8.06 6.99 6.61
N TRP A 18 -8.48 8.12 7.18
CA TRP A 18 -9.06 9.24 6.43
C TRP A 18 -7.98 10.00 5.66
N ARG A 19 -8.16 10.12 4.34
CA ARG A 19 -7.26 10.86 3.44
C ARG A 19 -7.97 11.23 2.14
N SER A 20 -7.59 12.36 1.55
CA SER A 20 -7.99 12.73 0.19
C SER A 20 -6.75 12.81 -0.71
N LEU A 21 -6.82 12.20 -1.90
CA LEU A 21 -5.79 12.30 -2.92
C LEU A 21 -6.38 13.03 -4.12
N THR A 22 -5.71 14.08 -4.58
CA THR A 22 -6.14 14.85 -5.76
C THR A 22 -4.96 15.02 -6.71
N ILE A 23 -5.21 14.89 -8.00
CA ILE A 23 -4.21 15.13 -9.05
C ILE A 23 -4.59 16.44 -9.72
N LYS A 24 -3.67 17.41 -9.72
CA LYS A 24 -3.87 18.71 -10.40
C LYS A 24 -2.75 18.88 -11.42
N GLY A 25 -3.09 18.68 -12.71
CA GLY A 25 -2.10 18.68 -13.78
C GLY A 25 -1.09 17.56 -13.61
N ARG A 26 0.15 17.90 -13.24
CA ARG A 26 1.28 16.96 -13.05
C ARG A 26 1.59 16.66 -11.58
N ASP A 27 0.88 17.29 -10.66
CA ASP A 27 1.20 17.28 -9.24
C ASP A 27 0.19 16.44 -8.45
N PHE A 28 0.68 15.70 -7.46
CA PHE A 28 -0.12 15.01 -6.46
C PHE A 28 -0.37 15.89 -5.24
N TYR A 29 -1.59 15.86 -4.71
CA TYR A 29 -1.98 16.53 -3.49
C TYR A 29 -2.58 15.51 -2.52
N LEU A 30 -2.00 15.39 -1.33
CA LEU A 30 -2.52 14.57 -0.24
C LEU A 30 -3.08 15.52 0.82
N ASN A 31 -4.37 15.39 1.15
CA ASN A 31 -5.06 16.27 2.11
C ASN A 31 -4.91 17.76 1.76
N ASN A 32 -4.97 18.10 0.47
CA ASN A 32 -4.75 19.44 -0.10
C ASN A 32 -3.31 19.97 -0.04
N GLU A 33 -2.35 19.21 0.46
CA GLU A 33 -0.93 19.57 0.43
C GLU A 33 -0.21 18.89 -0.72
N LYS A 34 0.60 19.65 -1.46
CA LYS A 34 1.38 19.11 -2.57
C LYS A 34 2.41 18.11 -2.02
N ILE A 35 2.40 16.90 -2.56
CA ILE A 35 3.34 15.83 -2.20
C ILE A 35 4.07 15.36 -3.45
N GLN A 36 5.37 15.09 -3.29
CA GLN A 36 6.16 14.40 -4.30
C GLN A 36 6.48 13.00 -3.79
N CYS A 37 6.17 12.01 -4.62
CA CYS A 37 6.36 10.60 -4.30
C CYS A 37 7.80 10.22 -4.62
N PHE A 38 8.62 10.10 -3.58
CA PHE A 38 9.96 9.56 -3.69
C PHE A 38 10.01 8.22 -3.00
N GLY A 39 10.41 7.20 -3.75
CA GLY A 39 10.30 5.83 -3.28
C GLY A 39 11.18 4.87 -4.02
N ASP A 40 11.06 3.63 -3.61
CA ASP A 40 11.73 2.48 -4.20
C ASP A 40 10.71 1.51 -4.81
N LEU A 41 11.17 0.67 -5.72
CA LEU A 41 10.37 -0.38 -6.35
C LEU A 41 10.95 -1.75 -6.00
N GLN A 42 10.07 -2.73 -5.81
CA GLN A 42 10.49 -4.09 -5.48
C GLN A 42 9.88 -5.10 -6.43
N HIS A 43 10.71 -6.01 -6.93
CA HIS A 43 10.27 -7.18 -7.68
C HIS A 43 10.18 -8.41 -6.75
N PRO A 44 9.21 -9.33 -6.95
CA PRO A 44 9.04 -10.55 -6.15
C PRO A 44 10.11 -11.63 -6.38
N PHE A 45 11.40 -11.30 -6.31
CA PHE A 45 12.49 -12.27 -6.50
C PHE A 45 13.24 -12.57 -5.21
N GLY A 46 12.97 -13.73 -4.63
CA GLY A 46 13.76 -14.28 -3.54
C GLY A 46 12.91 -14.87 -2.42
N PRO A 47 13.47 -15.81 -1.63
CA PRO A 47 12.71 -16.60 -0.67
C PRO A 47 12.13 -15.77 0.49
N TYR A 48 12.71 -14.62 0.81
CA TYR A 48 12.31 -13.79 1.94
C TYR A 48 11.38 -12.63 1.57
N ILE A 49 11.20 -12.37 0.27
CA ILE A 49 10.53 -11.17 -0.24
C ILE A 49 9.04 -11.14 0.09
N CYS A 50 8.40 -12.25 0.42
CA CYS A 50 6.99 -12.23 0.83
C CYS A 50 6.79 -12.30 2.35
N SER A 51 7.86 -12.10 3.14
CA SER A 51 7.80 -12.14 4.60
C SER A 51 7.53 -10.77 5.22
N ARG A 52 6.76 -10.73 6.32
CA ARG A 52 6.53 -9.49 7.10
C ARG A 52 7.84 -8.82 7.52
N ARG A 53 8.84 -9.62 7.91
CA ARG A 53 10.15 -9.11 8.37
C ARG A 53 10.89 -8.36 7.26
N PHE A 54 10.89 -8.91 6.04
CA PHE A 54 11.49 -8.25 4.90
C PHE A 54 10.75 -6.95 4.55
N ALA A 55 9.42 -7.01 4.45
CA ALA A 55 8.58 -5.83 4.19
C ALA A 55 8.86 -4.70 5.18
N TRP A 56 8.89 -5.02 6.48
CA TRP A 56 9.19 -4.05 7.52
C TRP A 56 10.58 -3.44 7.38
N ALA A 57 11.61 -4.28 7.15
CA ALA A 57 12.98 -3.80 7.01
C ALA A 57 13.15 -2.89 5.78
N TRP A 58 12.54 -3.27 4.66
CA TRP A 58 12.56 -2.48 3.42
C TRP A 58 11.86 -1.13 3.61
N TYR A 59 10.65 -1.12 4.18
CA TYR A 59 9.94 0.13 4.47
C TYR A 59 10.65 1.00 5.49
N LYS A 60 11.28 0.38 6.50
CA LYS A 60 12.08 1.10 7.49
C LYS A 60 13.25 1.81 6.83
N MET A 61 14.00 1.12 5.96
CA MET A 61 15.07 1.71 5.17
C MET A 61 14.57 2.90 4.34
N ILE A 62 13.44 2.76 3.63
CA ILE A 62 12.83 3.84 2.84
C ILE A 62 12.51 5.06 3.72
N LYS A 63 11.92 4.85 4.90
CA LYS A 63 11.65 5.95 5.84
C LYS A 63 12.93 6.59 6.37
N ASP A 64 13.95 5.80 6.65
CA ASP A 64 15.22 6.28 7.21
C ASP A 64 16.00 7.15 6.21
N VAL A 65 15.83 6.92 4.90
CA VAL A 65 16.39 7.80 3.85
C VAL A 65 15.46 8.98 3.48
N GLY A 66 14.41 9.23 4.27
CA GLY A 66 13.48 10.35 4.07
C GLY A 66 12.53 10.19 2.88
N ARG A 67 12.29 8.96 2.43
CA ARG A 67 11.40 8.63 1.31
C ARG A 67 9.99 8.31 1.82
N ASN A 68 8.99 8.46 0.95
CA ASN A 68 7.57 8.44 1.35
C ASN A 68 6.68 7.55 0.48
N SER A 69 7.22 6.90 -0.56
CA SER A 69 6.42 6.03 -1.43
C SER A 69 7.08 4.68 -1.71
N VAL A 70 6.28 3.70 -2.11
CA VAL A 70 6.73 2.36 -2.49
C VAL A 70 5.95 1.85 -3.69
N ARG A 71 6.60 1.06 -4.53
CA ARG A 71 5.96 0.37 -5.67
C ARG A 71 6.26 -1.13 -5.62
N PRO A 72 5.37 -1.93 -5.02
CA PRO A 72 5.41 -3.38 -5.14
C PRO A 72 5.07 -3.77 -6.60
N GLN A 73 6.08 -4.19 -7.37
CA GLN A 73 5.97 -4.32 -8.82
C GLN A 73 5.46 -5.71 -9.26
N ALA A 74 4.80 -5.72 -10.41
CA ALA A 74 4.60 -6.88 -11.29
C ALA A 74 3.70 -8.02 -10.78
N GLN A 75 3.01 -7.85 -9.65
CA GLN A 75 2.00 -8.78 -9.15
C GLN A 75 1.19 -8.16 -8.01
N THR A 76 0.14 -8.86 -7.55
CA THR A 76 -0.51 -8.56 -6.28
C THR A 76 0.37 -9.03 -5.11
N TRP A 77 0.61 -8.16 -4.15
CA TRP A 77 1.47 -8.46 -3.01
C TRP A 77 0.67 -8.98 -1.80
N PRO A 78 1.30 -9.73 -0.87
CA PRO A 78 0.62 -10.18 0.34
C PRO A 78 0.09 -8.99 1.16
N ARG A 79 -1.11 -9.14 1.75
CA ARG A 79 -1.80 -8.08 2.51
C ARG A 79 -0.92 -7.33 3.52
N VAL A 80 0.02 -8.06 4.13
CA VAL A 80 0.95 -7.55 5.13
C VAL A 80 1.80 -6.36 4.63
N TYR A 81 2.05 -6.26 3.32
CA TYR A 81 2.73 -5.12 2.71
C TYR A 81 1.89 -3.85 2.86
N TYR A 82 0.60 -3.94 2.54
CA TYR A 82 -0.30 -2.79 2.63
C TYR A 82 -0.57 -2.42 4.10
N ASP A 83 -0.76 -3.40 4.97
CA ASP A 83 -0.95 -3.16 6.41
C ASP A 83 0.27 -2.42 7.02
N LEU A 84 1.49 -2.83 6.66
CA LEU A 84 2.71 -2.15 7.10
C LEU A 84 2.87 -0.75 6.48
N ALA A 85 2.50 -0.58 5.21
CA ALA A 85 2.56 0.72 4.55
C ALA A 85 1.59 1.72 5.20
N ASP A 86 0.37 1.27 5.56
CA ASP A 86 -0.58 2.06 6.34
C ASP A 86 -0.03 2.39 7.75
N GLU A 87 0.59 1.43 8.44
CA GLU A 87 1.22 1.65 9.76
C GLU A 87 2.38 2.66 9.72
N MET A 88 3.17 2.67 8.64
CA MET A 88 4.39 3.49 8.51
C MET A 88 4.17 4.81 7.76
N GLY A 89 2.96 5.02 7.22
CA GLY A 89 2.60 6.20 6.43
C GLY A 89 3.39 6.29 5.13
N LEU A 90 3.34 5.23 4.32
CA LEU A 90 3.93 5.16 2.99
C LEU A 90 2.84 5.18 1.92
N MET A 91 3.05 5.96 0.86
CA MET A 91 2.19 5.96 -0.31
C MET A 91 2.51 4.75 -1.19
N VAL A 92 1.52 3.88 -1.40
CA VAL A 92 1.69 2.68 -2.23
C VAL A 92 1.19 2.96 -3.65
N LEU A 93 2.05 2.75 -4.64
CA LEU A 93 1.64 2.59 -6.03
C LEU A 93 1.38 1.10 -6.27
N ASP A 94 0.10 0.72 -6.16
CA ASP A 94 -0.33 -0.67 -6.35
C ASP A 94 -0.37 -1.03 -7.84
N GLU A 95 0.08 -2.23 -8.17
CA GLU A 95 0.22 -2.71 -9.54
C GLU A 95 -0.45 -4.08 -9.70
N THR A 96 -0.98 -4.34 -10.90
CA THR A 96 -1.54 -5.65 -11.22
C THR A 96 -0.45 -6.59 -11.74
N ALA A 97 -0.79 -7.87 -11.97
CA ALA A 97 0.11 -8.83 -12.62
C ALA A 97 0.27 -8.62 -14.14
N LEU A 98 -0.29 -7.54 -14.71
CA LEU A 98 -0.13 -7.20 -16.12
C LEU A 98 1.23 -6.54 -16.36
N PHE A 99 2.19 -7.35 -16.79
CA PHE A 99 3.56 -6.92 -17.05
C PHE A 99 4.02 -7.35 -18.46
N GLY A 100 4.77 -6.49 -19.14
CA GLY A 100 5.39 -6.81 -20.44
C GLY A 100 4.47 -6.79 -21.66
N LEU A 101 3.29 -6.16 -21.57
CA LEU A 101 2.39 -6.01 -22.72
C LEU A 101 3.02 -5.14 -23.81
N ILE A 102 3.09 -5.67 -25.03
CA ILE A 102 3.51 -4.92 -26.21
C ILE A 102 2.27 -4.29 -26.83
N SER A 103 2.21 -2.96 -26.82
CA SER A 103 1.23 -2.24 -27.62
C SER A 103 1.65 -2.31 -29.09
N ARG A 104 0.81 -2.88 -29.95
CA ARG A 104 0.93 -2.66 -31.39
C ARG A 104 0.67 -1.18 -31.62
N LYS A 105 1.69 -0.43 -32.06
CA LYS A 105 1.48 0.91 -32.62
C LYS A 105 0.63 0.75 -33.88
N THR A 106 -0.64 1.15 -33.79
CA THR A 106 -1.49 1.47 -34.95
C THR A 106 -1.06 2.79 -35.55
#